data_AF-A0A4Y2U7I5-F1
#
_entry.id   AF-A0A4Y2U7I5-F1
#
_cell.length_a   1.000
_cell.length_b   1.000
_cell.length_c   1.000
_cell.angle_alpha   90.00
_cell.angle_beta   90.00
_cell.angle_gamma   90.00
#
_symmetry.space_group_name_H-M   'P 1'
#
loop_
_entity.id
_entity.type
_entity.pdbx_description
1 polymer ?
#
loop_
_entity_poly.entity_id
_entity_poly.type
_entity_poly.pdbx_seq_one_letter_code
_entity_poly.pdbx_strand_id
1 'polypeptide(L)'
;MFFAFELSPFPLSLFNEEGMRKGTKSSLFSAFTTTKIDAVQSKNNFVVLDGGHLLRKVVWERNMNFGDIAKSYLNYLQTHYGSNVATVFDGYPSDVNGKSTKSAERIRRANLHSSHEIIFNEATCPEISQEQFLANEINKVRFIDLLKEFLQKANVAKKS
;
A
#
# COMPACT_ATOMS: atom_id res chain seq x y z
N MET A 1 -18.43 21.16 -34.11
CA MET A 1 -17.67 20.21 -34.95
C MET A 1 -17.73 18.86 -34.25
N PHE A 2 -18.58 17.96 -34.74
CA PHE A 2 -18.93 16.70 -34.07
C PHE A 2 -18.06 15.55 -34.62
N PHE A 3 -17.01 15.19 -33.88
CA PHE A 3 -16.37 13.88 -33.94
C PHE A 3 -15.88 13.54 -32.53
N ALA A 4 -16.81 13.34 -31.59
CA ALA A 4 -16.49 13.07 -30.19
C ALA A 4 -16.34 11.58 -29.88
N PHE A 5 -16.84 10.68 -30.73
CA PHE A 5 -16.76 9.24 -30.48
C PHE A 5 -16.58 8.49 -31.79
N GLU A 6 -15.40 7.89 -31.95
CA GLU A 6 -15.07 6.93 -32.99
C GLU A 6 -15.93 5.67 -32.76
N LEU A 7 -16.98 5.50 -33.56
CA LEU A 7 -17.90 4.35 -33.55
C LEU A 7 -17.26 3.10 -34.17
N SER A 8 -16.00 2.84 -33.83
CA SER A 8 -15.32 1.61 -34.22
C SER A 8 -15.92 0.44 -33.42
N PRO A 9 -16.39 -0.64 -34.06
CA PRO A 9 -16.80 -1.86 -33.36
C PRO A 9 -15.59 -2.60 -32.73
N PHE A 10 -14.37 -2.13 -33.00
CA PHE A 10 -13.13 -2.64 -32.44
C PHE A 10 -12.66 -1.73 -31.29
N PRO A 11 -12.15 -2.31 -30.18
CA PRO A 11 -11.64 -1.54 -29.07
C PRO A 11 -10.49 -0.63 -29.54
N LEU A 12 -10.44 0.59 -28.99
CA LEU A 12 -9.38 1.54 -29.26
C LEU A 12 -8.01 0.89 -29.02
N SER A 13 -7.05 1.17 -29.91
CA SER A 13 -5.68 0.70 -29.76
C SER A 13 -5.17 0.98 -28.35
N LEU A 14 -4.51 -0.01 -27.75
CA LEU A 14 -3.84 0.13 -26.46
C LEU A 14 -2.76 1.21 -26.47
N PHE A 15 -2.30 1.65 -27.64
CA PHE A 15 -1.28 2.67 -27.82
C PHE A 15 -1.85 3.93 -28.49
N ASN A 16 -1.33 5.09 -28.10
CA ASN A 16 -1.49 6.40 -28.74
C ASN A 16 -0.09 6.99 -29.07
N GLU A 17 -0.04 8.21 -29.62
CA GLU A 17 1.22 8.89 -29.98
C GLU A 17 2.14 9.12 -28.77
N GLU A 18 1.59 9.13 -27.55
CA GLU A 18 2.33 9.28 -26.29
C GLU A 18 2.71 7.94 -25.64
N GLY A 19 2.37 6.80 -26.26
CA GLY A 19 2.66 5.45 -25.75
C GLY A 19 1.42 4.68 -25.32
N MET A 20 1.52 3.85 -24.26
CA MET A 20 0.39 3.00 -23.83
C MET A 20 -0.70 3.83 -23.13
N ARG A 21 -1.96 3.73 -23.61
CA ARG A 21 -3.12 4.41 -23.01
C ARG A 21 -3.25 4.03 -21.53
N LYS A 22 -3.49 5.03 -20.67
CA LYS A 22 -3.75 4.79 -19.26
C LYS A 22 -5.14 4.16 -19.08
N GLY A 23 -5.19 3.01 -18.43
CA GLY A 23 -6.46 2.42 -18.01
C GLY A 23 -7.05 3.18 -16.83
N THR A 24 -8.33 3.57 -16.93
CA THR A 24 -9.08 4.22 -15.85
C THR A 24 -9.61 3.17 -14.86
N LYS A 25 -8.71 2.40 -14.24
CA LYS A 25 -9.10 1.29 -13.36
C LYS A 25 -9.90 1.77 -12.13
N SER A 26 -9.72 3.02 -11.72
CA SER A 26 -10.46 3.66 -10.62
C SER A 26 -11.92 3.94 -10.94
N SER A 27 -12.30 4.20 -12.20
CA SER A 27 -13.70 4.45 -12.55
C SER A 27 -14.55 3.18 -12.35
N LEU A 28 -13.96 2.01 -12.60
CA LEU A 28 -14.60 0.72 -12.33
C LEU A 28 -14.87 0.48 -10.85
N PHE A 29 -14.11 1.11 -9.93
CA PHE A 29 -14.33 0.93 -8.50
C PHE A 29 -15.73 1.39 -8.07
N SER A 30 -16.23 2.47 -8.67
CA SER A 30 -17.57 3.00 -8.41
C SER A 30 -18.71 2.06 -8.84
N ALA A 31 -18.42 1.11 -9.74
CA ALA A 31 -19.38 0.13 -10.21
C ALA A 31 -19.52 -1.08 -9.27
N PHE A 32 -18.63 -1.25 -8.30
CA PHE A 32 -18.74 -2.33 -7.32
C PHE A 32 -19.59 -1.90 -6.13
N THR A 33 -20.52 -2.76 -5.72
CA THR A 33 -21.23 -2.60 -4.46
C THR A 33 -20.38 -3.17 -3.33
N THR A 34 -20.19 -2.41 -2.25
CA THR A 34 -19.51 -2.89 -1.05
C THR A 34 -20.33 -4.00 -0.40
N THR A 35 -19.88 -5.24 -0.54
CA THR A 35 -20.44 -6.36 0.22
C THR A 35 -19.96 -6.27 1.66
N LYS A 36 -20.89 -6.15 2.61
CA LYS A 36 -20.56 -6.37 4.02
C LYS A 36 -20.18 -7.82 4.17
N ILE A 37 -18.91 -8.07 4.47
CA ILE A 37 -18.47 -9.39 4.89
C ILE A 37 -19.01 -9.55 6.32
N ASP A 38 -20.27 -9.96 6.44
CA ASP A 38 -20.80 -10.59 7.66
C ASP A 38 -20.21 -12.00 7.72
N ALA A 39 -18.88 -12.11 7.69
CA ALA A 39 -18.23 -13.34 8.06
C ALA A 39 -18.51 -13.47 9.55
N VAL A 40 -19.44 -14.36 9.88
CA VAL A 40 -19.44 -15.06 11.16
C VAL A 40 -18.00 -15.48 11.37
N GLN A 41 -17.27 -14.74 12.20
CA GLN A 41 -15.89 -15.06 12.53
C GLN A 41 -15.95 -16.37 13.28
N SER A 42 -15.85 -17.47 12.53
CA SER A 42 -15.47 -18.76 13.09
C SER A 42 -14.24 -18.48 13.94
N LYS A 43 -14.28 -18.92 15.21
CA LYS A 43 -13.25 -18.62 16.22
C LYS A 43 -11.81 -19.00 15.80
N ASN A 44 -11.63 -19.69 14.67
CA ASN A 44 -10.36 -20.22 14.19
C ASN A 44 -9.95 -19.73 12.78
N ASN A 45 -10.58 -18.70 12.22
CA ASN A 45 -10.18 -18.22 10.89
C ASN A 45 -8.84 -17.47 10.96
N PHE A 46 -7.90 -17.83 10.07
CA PHE A 46 -6.62 -17.13 9.89
C PHE A 46 -6.74 -16.14 8.74
N VAL A 47 -6.44 -14.87 8.99
CA VAL A 47 -6.55 -13.80 7.99
C VAL A 47 -5.17 -13.44 7.46
N VAL A 48 -5.00 -13.47 6.14
CA VAL A 48 -3.81 -12.95 5.47
C VAL A 48 -4.14 -11.61 4.85
N LEU A 49 -3.40 -10.58 5.21
CA LEU A 49 -3.55 -9.22 4.69
C LEU A 49 -2.41 -8.85 3.76
N ASP A 50 -2.75 -8.18 2.67
CA ASP A 50 -1.78 -7.47 1.85
C ASP A 50 -1.20 -6.28 2.62
N GLY A 51 0.12 -6.27 2.79
CA GLY A 51 0.85 -5.21 3.45
C GLY A 51 0.83 -3.91 2.65
N GLY A 52 0.76 -3.98 1.31
CA GLY A 52 0.62 -2.79 0.46
C GLY A 52 -0.69 -2.04 0.73
N HIS A 53 -1.79 -2.78 0.89
CA HIS A 53 -3.07 -2.24 1.35
C HIS A 53 -2.99 -1.66 2.76
N LEU A 54 -2.41 -2.41 3.71
CA LEU A 54 -2.32 -1.98 5.11
C LEU A 54 -1.59 -0.63 5.25
N LEU A 55 -0.46 -0.46 4.55
CA LEU A 55 0.35 0.77 4.56
C LEU A 55 -0.40 2.02 4.12
N ARG A 56 -1.43 1.88 3.30
CA ARG A 56 -2.27 3.01 2.84
C ARG A 56 -3.50 3.21 3.69
N LYS A 57 -3.92 2.17 4.41
CA LYS A 57 -5.20 2.16 5.12
C LYS A 57 -5.09 2.80 6.50
N VAL A 58 -3.96 2.63 7.19
CA VAL A 58 -3.69 3.27 8.47
C VAL A 58 -3.21 4.69 8.22
N VAL A 59 -3.96 5.68 8.70
CA VAL A 59 -3.66 7.10 8.52
C VAL A 59 -2.69 7.55 9.61
N TRP A 60 -1.66 8.31 9.24
CA TRP A 60 -0.70 8.88 10.20
C TRP A 60 -1.22 10.22 10.71
N GLU A 61 -1.48 10.33 12.02
CA GLU A 61 -1.85 11.60 12.62
C GLU A 61 -0.64 12.53 12.75
N ARG A 62 -0.90 13.84 12.87
CA ARG A 62 0.16 14.83 13.05
C ARG A 62 0.87 14.61 14.38
N ASN A 63 2.18 14.86 14.40
CA ASN A 63 3.04 14.77 15.59
C ASN A 63 3.17 13.38 16.22
N MET A 64 2.81 12.30 15.50
CA MET A 64 3.14 10.95 15.93
C MET A 64 4.58 10.61 15.57
N ASN A 65 5.31 9.96 16.48
CA ASN A 65 6.57 9.33 16.12
C ASN A 65 6.36 7.98 15.44
N PHE A 66 7.39 7.42 14.80
CA PHE A 66 7.29 6.14 14.10
C PHE A 66 6.87 4.96 15.00
N GLY A 67 7.20 5.00 16.29
CA GLY A 67 6.76 4.01 17.28
C GLY A 67 5.24 4.07 17.51
N ASP A 68 4.69 5.28 17.67
CA ASP A 68 3.24 5.48 17.82
C ASP A 68 2.48 5.16 16.52
N ILE A 69 3.09 5.46 15.38
CA ILE A 69 2.58 5.01 14.07
C ILE A 69 2.53 3.48 14.04
N ALA A 70 3.59 2.77 14.42
CA ALA A 70 3.62 1.31 14.46
C ALA A 70 2.56 0.72 15.42
N LYS A 71 2.34 1.36 16.59
CA LYS A 71 1.23 1.02 17.49
C LYS A 71 -0.13 1.17 16.81
N SER A 72 -0.33 2.20 16.01
CA SER A 72 -1.58 2.42 15.26
C SER A 72 -1.84 1.30 14.26
N TYR A 73 -0.80 0.79 13.59
CA TYR A 73 -0.91 -0.40 12.74
C TYR A 73 -1.32 -1.64 13.53
N LEU A 74 -0.69 -1.88 14.69
CA LEU A 74 -1.05 -3.00 15.57
C LEU A 74 -2.51 -2.89 16.05
N ASN A 75 -2.95 -1.70 16.48
CA ASN A 75 -4.32 -1.46 16.91
C ASN A 75 -5.32 -1.68 15.78
N TYR A 76 -5.01 -1.24 14.57
CA TYR A 76 -5.84 -1.47 13.39
C TYR A 76 -6.01 -2.98 13.12
N LEU A 77 -4.91 -3.74 13.15
CA LEU A 77 -4.95 -5.19 12.95
C LEU A 77 -5.81 -5.88 14.02
N GLN A 78 -5.62 -5.54 15.29
CA GLN A 78 -6.35 -6.14 16.41
C GLN A 78 -7.84 -5.78 16.40
N THR A 79 -8.18 -4.54 16.09
CA THR A 79 -9.56 -4.05 16.09
C THR A 79 -10.39 -4.64 14.94
N HIS A 80 -9.78 -4.80 13.76
CA HIS A 80 -10.51 -5.23 12.57
C HIS A 80 -10.44 -6.74 12.31
N TYR A 81 -9.35 -7.41 12.73
CA TYR A 81 -9.09 -8.81 12.37
C TYR A 81 -8.77 -9.70 13.57
N GLY A 82 -8.64 -9.14 14.78
CA GLY A 82 -8.32 -9.89 15.99
C GLY A 82 -6.85 -10.31 16.07
N SER A 83 -6.60 -11.43 16.76
CA SER A 83 -5.24 -11.92 17.06
C SER A 83 -4.67 -12.89 16.01
N ASN A 84 -5.50 -13.43 15.11
CA ASN A 84 -5.11 -14.47 14.17
C ASN A 84 -4.90 -13.92 12.75
N VAL A 85 -4.03 -12.92 12.64
CA VAL A 85 -3.77 -12.19 11.39
C VAL A 85 -2.27 -12.19 11.05
N ALA A 86 -1.95 -12.44 9.79
CA ALA A 86 -0.63 -12.24 9.23
C ALA A 86 -0.67 -11.19 8.13
N THR A 87 0.30 -10.27 8.15
CA THR A 87 0.46 -9.28 7.09
C THR A 87 1.63 -9.68 6.20
N VAL A 88 1.42 -9.70 4.89
CA VAL A 88 2.43 -10.04 3.90
C VAL A 88 2.81 -8.78 3.13
N PHE A 89 4.04 -8.31 3.33
CA PHE A 89 4.58 -7.18 2.57
C PHE A 89 5.22 -7.70 1.27
N ASP A 90 4.72 -7.26 0.12
CA ASP A 90 5.29 -7.59 -1.17
C ASP A 90 6.59 -6.79 -1.42
N GLY A 91 7.73 -7.44 -1.18
CA GLY A 91 9.01 -6.98 -1.69
C GLY A 91 9.22 -7.58 -3.07
N TYR A 92 8.92 -6.85 -4.15
CA TYR A 92 9.56 -7.19 -5.43
C TYR A 92 11.04 -6.90 -5.25
N PRO A 93 11.93 -7.89 -5.41
CA PRO A 93 13.33 -7.65 -5.21
C PRO A 93 13.80 -6.68 -6.30
N SER A 94 14.59 -5.70 -5.87
CA SER A 94 15.06 -4.58 -6.70
C SER A 94 15.94 -5.01 -7.87
N ASP A 95 16.36 -6.27 -7.86
CA ASP A 95 17.22 -6.95 -8.83
C ASP A 95 16.46 -7.58 -10.00
N VAL A 96 15.12 -7.62 -9.98
CA VAL A 96 14.39 -7.97 -11.19
C VAL A 96 14.50 -6.77 -12.12
N ASN A 97 15.49 -6.87 -13.00
CA ASN A 97 15.72 -6.11 -14.22
C ASN A 97 14.52 -6.29 -15.19
N GLY A 98 13.32 -6.03 -14.66
CA GLY A 98 12.06 -6.35 -15.25
C GLY A 98 11.75 -5.27 -16.26
N LYS A 99 12.01 -5.58 -17.52
CA LYS A 99 11.45 -4.90 -18.70
C LYS A 99 9.93 -5.06 -18.71
N SER A 100 9.27 -4.62 -17.65
CA SER A 100 7.83 -4.69 -17.42
C SER A 100 7.29 -3.28 -17.33
N THR A 101 6.13 -3.07 -17.95
CA THR A 101 5.39 -1.81 -17.89
C THR A 101 5.07 -1.40 -16.44
N LYS A 102 4.98 -2.35 -15.51
CA LYS A 102 4.79 -2.09 -14.07
C LYS A 102 6.01 -1.41 -13.43
N SER A 103 7.23 -1.86 -13.75
CA SER A 103 8.47 -1.31 -13.20
C SER A 103 8.74 0.10 -13.72
N ALA A 104 8.55 0.33 -15.02
CA ALA A 104 8.71 1.65 -15.64
C ALA A 104 7.74 2.69 -15.04
N GLU A 105 6.47 2.31 -14.86
CA GLU A 105 5.47 3.19 -14.24
C GLU A 105 5.76 3.45 -12.75
N ARG A 106 6.34 2.48 -12.03
CA ARG A 106 6.77 2.64 -10.64
C ARG A 106 7.90 3.65 -10.52
N ILE A 107 8.96 3.51 -11.34
CA ILE A 107 10.10 4.45 -11.37
C ILE A 107 9.61 5.86 -11.71
N ARG A 108 8.74 5.99 -12.71
CA ARG A 108 8.14 7.28 -13.07
C ARG A 108 7.43 7.94 -11.88
N ARG A 109 6.60 7.19 -11.13
CA ARG A 109 5.89 7.72 -9.95
C ARG A 109 6.81 8.07 -8.80
N ALA A 110 7.83 7.24 -8.55
CA ALA A 110 8.83 7.52 -7.52
C ALA A 110 9.54 8.85 -7.81
N ASN A 111 10.03 9.05 -9.04
CA ASN A 111 10.75 10.27 -9.43
C ASN A 111 9.91 11.56 -9.36
N LEU A 112 8.59 11.47 -9.41
CA LEU A 112 7.68 12.63 -9.36
C LEU A 112 7.30 13.06 -7.94
N HIS A 113 7.26 12.12 -6.98
CA HIS A 113 6.61 12.34 -5.68
C HIS A 113 7.37 11.78 -4.48
N SER A 114 8.59 11.24 -4.66
CA SER A 114 9.37 10.72 -3.53
C SER A 114 10.05 11.83 -2.75
N SER A 115 10.03 11.72 -1.43
CA SER A 115 10.93 12.51 -0.57
C SER A 115 12.39 12.09 -0.74
N HIS A 116 13.29 12.85 -0.12
CA HIS A 116 14.65 12.38 0.16
C HIS A 116 14.61 11.14 1.06
N GLU A 117 15.72 10.40 1.09
CA GLU A 117 15.93 9.33 2.05
C GLU A 117 15.90 9.89 3.48
N ILE A 118 15.17 9.23 4.38
CA ILE A 118 15.01 9.61 5.78
C ILE A 118 15.63 8.51 6.63
N ILE A 119 16.57 8.90 7.49
CA ILE A 119 17.10 8.06 8.56
C ILE A 119 16.28 8.39 9.80
N PHE A 120 15.67 7.38 10.41
CA PHE A 120 14.78 7.56 11.55
C PHE A 120 14.88 6.40 12.53
N ASN A 121 14.37 6.64 13.74
CA ASN A 121 14.14 5.63 14.78
C ASN A 121 12.68 5.72 15.26
N GLU A 122 12.30 4.85 16.21
CA GLU A 122 10.95 4.84 16.79
C GLU A 122 10.52 6.20 17.38
N ALA A 123 11.44 7.00 17.92
CA ALA A 123 11.16 8.30 18.53
C ALA A 123 11.08 9.46 17.53
N THR A 124 11.43 9.23 16.26
CA THR A 124 11.46 10.28 15.23
C THR A 124 10.04 10.57 14.73
N CYS A 125 9.66 11.84 14.60
CA CYS A 125 8.41 12.26 13.96
C CYS A 125 8.63 12.49 12.46
N PRO A 126 7.76 11.98 11.57
CA PRO A 126 7.87 12.27 10.15
C PRO A 126 7.54 13.74 9.88
N GLU A 127 8.46 14.44 9.23
CA GLU A 127 8.28 15.85 8.82
C GLU A 127 7.46 16.00 7.52
N ILE A 128 7.25 14.89 6.81
CA ILE A 128 6.56 14.83 5.53
C ILE A 128 5.29 13.99 5.63
N SER A 129 4.41 14.15 4.65
CA SER A 129 3.19 13.34 4.57
C SER A 129 3.48 11.84 4.41
N GLN A 130 2.54 11.02 4.86
CA GLN A 130 2.57 9.56 4.67
C GLN A 130 2.74 9.19 3.19
N GLU A 131 2.04 9.87 2.27
CA GLU A 131 2.16 9.55 0.84
C GLU A 131 3.56 9.83 0.30
N GLN A 132 4.16 10.97 0.66
CA GLN A 132 5.52 11.33 0.23
C GLN A 132 6.56 10.38 0.82
N PHE A 133 6.40 10.01 2.10
CA PHE A 133 7.28 9.08 2.78
C PHE A 133 7.25 7.69 2.13
N LEU A 134 6.04 7.14 1.91
CA LEU A 134 5.85 5.80 1.34
C LEU A 134 6.11 5.74 -0.17
N ALA A 135 6.18 6.89 -0.87
CA ALA A 135 6.58 6.98 -2.27
C ALA A 135 8.08 6.75 -2.47
N ASN A 136 8.90 7.03 -1.46
CA ASN A 136 10.32 6.68 -1.48
C ASN A 136 10.50 5.20 -1.07
N GLU A 137 11.04 4.37 -1.97
CA GLU A 137 11.18 2.94 -1.75
C GLU A 137 12.14 2.60 -0.60
N ILE A 138 13.20 3.38 -0.40
CA ILE A 138 14.16 3.16 0.70
C ILE A 138 13.48 3.43 2.04
N ASN A 139 12.74 4.55 2.13
CA ASN A 139 11.99 4.91 3.34
C ASN A 139 10.91 3.87 3.64
N LYS A 140 10.18 3.44 2.60
CA LYS A 140 9.16 2.40 2.71
C LYS A 140 9.73 1.08 3.21
N VAL A 141 10.85 0.61 2.67
CA VAL A 141 11.51 -0.64 3.11
C VAL A 141 11.92 -0.53 4.58
N ARG A 142 12.59 0.54 4.97
CA ARG A 142 13.00 0.77 6.37
C ARG A 142 11.81 0.78 7.32
N PHE A 143 10.71 1.43 6.92
CA PHE A 143 9.50 1.45 7.73
C PHE A 143 8.83 0.08 7.85
N ILE A 144 8.80 -0.69 6.75
CA ILE A 144 8.32 -2.08 6.77
C ILE A 144 9.15 -2.91 7.75
N ASP A 145 10.47 -2.75 7.76
CA ASP A 145 11.34 -3.51 8.67
C ASP A 145 11.11 -3.13 10.14
N LEU A 146 10.99 -1.84 10.45
CA LEU A 146 10.57 -1.37 11.78
C LEU A 146 9.21 -1.98 12.18
N LEU A 147 8.24 -1.95 11.28
CA LEU A 147 6.89 -2.47 11.54
C LEU A 147 6.90 -3.99 11.76
N LYS A 148 7.68 -4.75 10.98
CA LYS A 148 7.85 -6.20 11.16
C LYS A 148 8.40 -6.52 12.56
N GLU A 149 9.47 -5.86 12.97
CA GLU A 149 10.06 -6.06 14.29
C GLU A 149 9.06 -5.73 15.40
N PHE A 150 8.34 -4.61 15.26
CA PHE A 150 7.34 -4.17 16.21
C PHE A 150 6.20 -5.20 16.36
N LEU A 151 5.63 -5.65 15.25
CA LEU A 151 4.53 -6.63 15.24
C LEU A 151 4.98 -8.00 15.76
N GLN A 152 6.22 -8.42 15.46
CA GLN A 152 6.79 -9.66 16.00
C GLN A 152 6.93 -9.59 17.53
N LYS A 153 7.49 -8.50 18.07
CA LYS A 153 7.61 -8.28 19.51
C LYS A 153 6.25 -8.31 20.20
N ALA A 154 5.24 -7.65 19.63
CA ALA A 154 3.89 -7.61 20.19
C ALA A 154 3.18 -8.97 20.19
N ASN A 155 3.43 -9.83 19.19
CA ASN A 155 2.85 -11.17 19.11
C ASN A 155 3.61 -12.21 19.96
N VAL A 156 4.90 -12.01 20.25
CA VAL A 156 5.64 -12.83 21.23
C VAL A 156 5.12 -12.59 22.65
N ALA A 157 4.69 -11.38 22.97
CA ALA A 157 4.11 -11.03 24.27
C ALA A 157 2.70 -11.62 24.54
N LYS A 158 2.08 -12.30 23.58
CA LYS A 158 0.75 -12.94 23.71
C LYS A 158 0.77 -14.46 23.91
N LYS A 159 1.94 -15.08 24.05
CA LYS A 159 2.03 -16.50 24.45
C LYS A 159 2.16 -16.58 25.97
N SER A 160 1.02 -16.74 26.66
CA SER A 160 0.98 -17.26 28.03
C SER A 160 1.28 -18.74 28.04
#